data_AF-A0AA40RVQ4-F1
#
_entry.id   AF-A0AA40RVQ4-F1
#
_cell.length_a   1.000
_cell.length_b   1.000
_cell.length_c   1.000
_cell.angle_alpha   90.00
_cell.angle_beta   90.00
_cell.angle_gamma   90.00
#
_symmetry.space_group_name_H-M   'P 1'
#
loop_
_entity.id
_entity.type
_entity.pdbx_description
1 polymer ?
#
loop_
_entity_poly.entity_id
_entity_poly.type
_entity_poly.pdbx_seq_one_letter_code
_entity_poly.pdbx_strand_id
1 'polypeptide(L)'
;MSHPEEPVGRQVLAGAQMLFVAFGALVLMPLITGMDPNVALFTAGLGTLLFQLVTKRQVPVFLASSFAFIAPIIAAKGEFGLPAVMGGVVAAGLVYMVLGFAVRLKGPGFIDRLLPPVVIAPVIISIGLALSPVAVNMAMGKAGDGSAQLITYHTAMFISMPALITTLLVAVLGKGLFRLVPILAGVAVGYGLSFAFGVVDTSGIAAAPWLAMPNFITPEFNIGAILFMVPVALAPAIEHIGGVVAIGSVTGNNYVRKPGLHRTLLGDGVATSAAGLFGGPPNTTYAEVTGAVMLTRNYNPKIMTWAAIFAIALAFIGKFGAGLLSIPVPVMGGILCLLFGSIAVVGLSTLIRHQVDLSEARNLIIVSVTLVFGIGGMAIGYGEFTLSGISLCAIIALLLNLVLPGGEGWRNKQLNEEV
;
A
#
# COMPACT_ATOMS: atom_id res chain seq x y z
N MET A 1 11.99 27.30 -4.14
CA MET A 1 11.55 28.09 -5.30
C MET A 1 10.04 28.12 -5.29
N SER A 2 9.44 29.31 -5.21
CA SER A 2 7.98 29.49 -5.28
C SER A 2 7.54 29.24 -6.71
N HIS A 3 6.90 28.11 -6.97
CA HIS A 3 6.17 27.92 -8.22
C HIS A 3 5.17 29.07 -8.36
N PRO A 4 5.05 29.75 -9.52
CA PRO A 4 3.95 30.68 -9.75
C PRO A 4 2.66 29.94 -9.40
N GLU A 5 1.86 30.50 -8.49
CA GLU A 5 0.69 29.80 -7.98
C GLU A 5 -0.24 29.54 -9.17
N GLU A 6 -0.32 28.28 -9.61
CA GLU A 6 -1.25 27.87 -10.65
C GLU A 6 -2.66 28.35 -10.24
N PRO A 7 -3.50 28.82 -11.18
CA PRO A 7 -4.86 29.22 -10.85
C PRO A 7 -5.56 28.14 -10.04
N VAL A 8 -6.30 28.53 -8.99
CA VAL A 8 -6.91 27.58 -8.04
C VAL A 8 -7.73 26.51 -8.75
N GLY A 9 -8.49 26.88 -9.81
CA GLY A 9 -9.25 25.91 -10.60
C GLY A 9 -8.40 24.81 -11.25
N ARG A 10 -7.18 25.14 -11.71
CA ARG A 10 -6.25 24.14 -12.25
C ARG A 10 -5.70 23.22 -11.17
N GLN A 11 -5.44 23.75 -9.97
CA GLN A 11 -5.00 22.95 -8.82
C GLN A 11 -6.11 21.97 -8.37
N VAL A 12 -7.36 22.43 -8.35
CA VAL A 12 -8.53 21.61 -8.02
C VAL A 12 -8.66 20.45 -8.99
N LEU A 13 -8.62 20.71 -10.30
CA LEU A 13 -8.69 19.67 -11.33
C LEU A 13 -7.51 18.69 -11.24
N ALA A 14 -6.29 19.18 -11.02
CA ALA A 14 -5.13 18.33 -10.81
C ALA A 14 -5.27 17.46 -9.55
N GLY A 15 -5.89 17.97 -8.49
CA GLY A 15 -6.17 17.21 -7.27
C GLY A 15 -7.14 16.07 -7.51
N ALA A 16 -8.26 16.34 -8.20
CA ALA A 16 -9.21 15.31 -8.61
C ALA A 16 -8.53 14.23 -9.48
N GLN A 17 -7.66 14.66 -10.40
CA GLN A 17 -6.87 13.75 -11.24
C GLN A 17 -5.93 12.87 -10.41
N MET A 18 -5.22 13.41 -9.42
CA MET A 18 -4.32 12.63 -8.55
C MET A 18 -5.09 11.62 -7.70
N LEU A 19 -6.26 12.00 -7.19
CA LEU A 19 -7.14 11.05 -6.50
C LEU A 19 -7.56 9.93 -7.45
N PHE A 20 -7.96 10.26 -8.68
CA PHE A 20 -8.38 9.28 -9.68
C PHE A 20 -7.26 8.28 -10.04
N VAL A 21 -6.00 8.71 -10.05
CA VAL A 21 -4.84 7.82 -10.19
C VAL A 21 -4.70 6.90 -8.96
N ALA A 22 -4.76 7.45 -7.75
CA ALA A 22 -4.64 6.67 -6.52
C ALA A 22 -5.78 5.66 -6.35
N PHE A 23 -6.96 5.99 -6.90
CA PHE A 23 -8.21 5.31 -6.64
C PHE A 23 -8.15 3.81 -6.89
N GLY A 24 -7.52 3.40 -7.99
CA GLY A 24 -7.49 1.99 -8.40
C GLY A 24 -6.98 1.06 -7.30
N ALA A 25 -5.84 1.39 -6.68
CA ALA A 25 -5.28 0.60 -5.60
C ALA A 25 -5.90 0.94 -4.23
N LEU A 26 -6.29 2.20 -4.00
CA LEU A 26 -6.84 2.69 -2.73
C LEU A 26 -8.06 1.88 -2.27
N VAL A 27 -8.98 1.60 -3.19
CA VAL A 27 -10.24 0.91 -2.88
C VAL A 27 -10.13 -0.61 -2.89
N LEU A 28 -9.07 -1.19 -3.46
CA LEU A 28 -8.93 -2.65 -3.54
C LEU A 28 -8.63 -3.27 -2.17
N MET A 29 -7.76 -2.64 -1.38
CA MET A 29 -7.42 -3.13 -0.05
C MET A 29 -8.65 -3.33 0.87
N PRO A 30 -9.54 -2.33 1.06
CA PRO A 30 -10.72 -2.54 1.90
C PRO A 30 -11.66 -3.60 1.32
N LEU A 31 -11.81 -3.70 0.00
CA LEU A 31 -12.62 -4.74 -0.62
C LEU A 31 -12.09 -6.16 -0.36
N ILE A 32 -10.77 -6.35 -0.41
CA ILE A 32 -10.13 -7.64 -0.15
C ILE A 32 -10.21 -8.03 1.33
N THR A 33 -10.03 -7.05 2.22
CA THR A 33 -10.04 -7.29 3.67
C THR A 33 -11.45 -7.26 4.28
N GLY A 34 -12.46 -6.88 3.50
CA GLY A 34 -13.84 -6.70 3.94
C GLY A 34 -14.02 -5.53 4.92
N MET A 35 -13.23 -4.47 4.73
CA MET A 35 -13.39 -3.18 5.42
C MET A 35 -14.27 -2.25 4.59
N ASP A 36 -14.81 -1.20 5.22
CA ASP A 36 -15.63 -0.21 4.52
C ASP A 36 -14.77 0.66 3.57
N PRO A 37 -15.02 0.67 2.25
CA PRO A 37 -14.25 1.46 1.30
C PRO A 37 -14.42 2.98 1.48
N ASN A 38 -15.57 3.43 1.99
CA ASN A 38 -15.80 4.84 2.30
C ASN A 38 -14.95 5.27 3.51
N VAL A 39 -14.82 4.41 4.52
CA VAL A 39 -13.90 4.70 5.64
C VAL A 39 -12.45 4.77 5.14
N ALA A 40 -12.05 3.88 4.23
CA ALA A 40 -10.71 3.94 3.62
C ALA A 40 -10.46 5.22 2.82
N LEU A 41 -11.44 5.71 2.06
CA LEU A 41 -11.36 7.01 1.36
C LEU A 41 -11.22 8.17 2.34
N PHE A 42 -12.01 8.15 3.41
CA PHE A 42 -11.96 9.16 4.46
C PHE A 42 -10.58 9.19 5.13
N THR A 43 -10.07 8.03 5.56
CA THR A 43 -8.78 7.96 6.26
C THR A 43 -7.57 8.17 5.34
N ALA A 44 -7.67 7.85 4.05
CA ALA A 44 -6.69 8.23 3.05
C ALA A 44 -6.57 9.76 2.90
N GLY A 45 -7.71 10.45 2.78
CA GLY A 45 -7.75 11.91 2.73
C GLY A 45 -7.28 12.56 4.03
N LEU A 46 -7.83 12.14 5.17
CA LEU A 46 -7.44 12.64 6.50
C LEU A 46 -5.95 12.40 6.75
N GLY A 47 -5.46 11.19 6.50
CA GLY A 47 -4.06 10.83 6.65
C GLY A 47 -3.14 11.70 5.80
N THR A 48 -3.52 11.96 4.54
CA THR A 48 -2.77 12.87 3.65
C THR A 48 -2.69 14.29 4.22
N LEU A 49 -3.79 14.82 4.78
CA LEU A 49 -3.80 16.15 5.41
C LEU A 49 -2.94 16.20 6.68
N LEU A 50 -3.02 15.18 7.53
CA LEU A 50 -2.19 15.06 8.73
C LEU A 50 -0.71 14.95 8.38
N PHE A 51 -0.37 14.13 7.39
CA PHE A 51 0.98 14.02 6.87
C PHE A 51 1.50 15.36 6.35
N GLN A 52 0.69 16.11 5.61
CA GLN A 52 1.03 17.45 5.15
C GLN A 52 1.26 18.43 6.30
N LEU A 53 0.47 18.34 7.36
CA LEU A 53 0.63 19.18 8.55
C LEU A 53 1.99 18.91 9.22
N VAL A 54 2.34 17.63 9.42
CA VAL A 54 3.62 17.24 10.02
C VAL A 54 4.82 17.59 9.13
N THR A 55 4.71 17.39 7.81
CA THR A 55 5.76 17.69 6.84
C THR A 55 5.81 19.15 6.38
N LYS A 56 4.93 20.00 6.91
CA LYS A 56 4.78 21.42 6.53
C LYS A 56 4.50 21.61 5.04
N ARG A 57 3.71 20.72 4.42
CA ARG A 57 3.33 20.74 3.00
C ARG A 57 4.52 20.80 2.04
N GLN A 58 5.62 20.11 2.36
CA GLN A 58 6.83 20.11 1.51
C GLN A 58 6.91 18.91 0.57
N VAL A 59 6.25 17.80 0.89
CA VAL A 59 6.36 16.55 0.15
C VAL A 59 5.06 16.31 -0.62
N PRO A 60 5.07 16.22 -1.97
CA PRO A 60 3.88 16.04 -2.79
C PRO A 60 3.52 14.55 -2.89
N VAL A 61 3.14 13.94 -1.77
CA VAL A 61 2.66 12.55 -1.71
C VAL A 61 1.23 12.49 -1.23
N PHE A 62 0.54 11.44 -1.68
CA PHE A 62 -0.77 11.04 -1.19
C PHE A 62 -0.62 9.75 -0.38
N LEU A 63 -1.30 9.67 0.76
CA LEU A 63 -1.31 8.47 1.59
C LEU A 63 -2.58 7.66 1.33
N ALA A 64 -2.43 6.34 1.18
CA ALA A 64 -3.55 5.42 1.01
C ALA A 64 -3.23 4.05 1.63
N SER A 65 -4.18 3.12 1.52
CA SER A 65 -4.16 1.79 2.14
C SER A 65 -2.90 0.98 1.78
N SER A 66 -2.11 0.58 2.79
CA SER A 66 -0.92 -0.26 2.58
C SER A 66 -1.30 -1.73 2.38
N PHE A 67 -0.76 -2.34 1.34
CA PHE A 67 -1.04 -3.75 1.02
C PHE A 67 -0.25 -4.74 1.87
N ALA A 68 0.85 -4.30 2.48
CA ALA A 68 1.61 -5.12 3.43
C ALA A 68 0.75 -5.59 4.62
N PHE A 69 -0.35 -4.90 4.90
CA PHE A 69 -1.28 -5.28 5.96
C PHE A 69 -2.45 -6.18 5.51
N ILE A 70 -2.63 -6.50 4.22
CA ILE A 70 -3.78 -7.32 3.76
C ILE A 70 -3.80 -8.68 4.45
N ALA A 71 -2.73 -9.47 4.31
CA ALA A 71 -2.65 -10.80 4.91
C ALA A 71 -2.77 -10.75 6.46
N PRO A 72 -2.01 -9.89 7.16
CA PRO A 72 -2.13 -9.74 8.61
C PRO A 72 -3.53 -9.31 9.08
N ILE A 73 -4.19 -8.40 8.37
CA ILE A 73 -5.55 -7.97 8.72
C ILE A 73 -6.54 -9.11 8.51
N ILE A 74 -6.44 -9.88 7.42
CA ILE A 74 -7.33 -11.03 7.20
C ILE A 74 -7.18 -12.05 8.32
N ALA A 75 -5.94 -12.41 8.67
CA ALA A 75 -5.65 -13.37 9.73
C ALA A 75 -6.14 -12.86 11.10
N ALA A 76 -5.71 -11.65 11.50
CA ALA A 76 -6.06 -11.09 12.80
C ALA A 76 -7.55 -10.77 12.92
N LYS A 77 -8.25 -10.43 11.82
CA LYS A 77 -9.71 -10.23 11.83
C LYS A 77 -10.45 -11.53 12.13
N GLY A 78 -9.97 -12.66 11.60
CA GLY A 78 -10.56 -13.97 11.86
C GLY A 78 -10.42 -14.42 13.31
N GLU A 79 -9.33 -14.01 13.98
CA GLU A 79 -9.01 -14.42 15.36
C GLU A 79 -9.52 -13.44 16.42
N PHE A 80 -9.28 -12.14 16.23
CA PHE A 80 -9.54 -11.10 17.24
C PHE A 80 -10.72 -10.18 16.90
N GLY A 81 -11.22 -10.22 15.67
CA GLY A 81 -12.25 -9.31 15.18
C GLY A 81 -11.71 -7.94 14.75
N LEU A 82 -12.50 -7.23 13.93
CA LEU A 82 -12.06 -5.97 13.30
C LEU A 82 -11.72 -4.84 14.29
N PRO A 83 -12.50 -4.58 15.36
CA PRO A 83 -12.14 -3.55 16.35
C PRO A 83 -10.77 -3.77 16.99
N ALA A 84 -10.43 -5.01 17.33
CA ALA A 84 -9.13 -5.37 17.90
C ALA A 84 -7.98 -5.15 16.90
N VAL A 85 -8.19 -5.51 15.63
CA VAL A 85 -7.23 -5.22 14.54
C VAL A 85 -6.99 -3.72 14.42
N MET A 86 -8.04 -2.89 14.54
CA MET A 86 -7.89 -1.43 14.49
C MET A 86 -7.06 -0.89 15.66
N GLY A 87 -7.17 -1.45 16.87
CA GLY A 87 -6.24 -1.15 17.97
C GLY A 87 -4.79 -1.52 17.63
N GLY A 88 -4.58 -2.64 16.94
CA GLY A 88 -3.29 -3.03 16.38
C GLY A 88 -2.77 -2.06 15.31
N VAL A 89 -3.64 -1.53 14.44
CA VAL A 89 -3.29 -0.48 13.47
C VAL A 89 -2.88 0.82 14.17
N VAL A 90 -3.58 1.21 15.23
CA VAL A 90 -3.18 2.36 16.05
C VAL A 90 -1.77 2.17 16.62
N ALA A 91 -1.48 0.99 17.17
CA ALA A 91 -0.17 0.63 17.69
C ALA A 91 0.92 0.59 16.60
N ALA A 92 0.62 0.08 15.41
CA ALA A 92 1.52 0.10 14.27
C ALA A 92 1.91 1.54 13.87
N GLY A 93 0.96 2.47 13.86
CA GLY A 93 1.26 3.89 13.64
C GLY A 93 2.16 4.49 14.73
N LEU A 94 1.99 4.09 16.00
CA LEU A 94 2.88 4.49 17.10
C LEU A 94 4.32 3.99 16.88
N VAL A 95 4.51 2.79 16.32
CA VAL A 95 5.84 2.29 15.95
C VAL A 95 6.50 3.23 14.96
N TYR A 96 5.79 3.77 13.97
CA TYR A 96 6.37 4.71 12.99
C TYR A 96 6.75 6.03 13.64
N MET A 97 5.95 6.50 14.61
CA MET A 97 6.28 7.71 15.37
C MET A 97 7.55 7.50 16.20
N VAL A 98 7.70 6.32 16.83
CA VAL A 98 8.91 5.93 17.57
C VAL A 98 10.11 5.83 16.64
N LEU A 99 9.97 5.21 15.45
CA LEU A 99 11.02 5.16 14.44
C LEU A 99 11.41 6.56 13.97
N GLY A 100 10.43 7.42 13.67
CA GLY A 100 10.66 8.82 13.31
C GLY A 100 11.41 9.59 14.40
N PHE A 101 11.06 9.37 15.66
CA PHE A 101 11.77 9.94 16.81
C PHE A 101 13.21 9.41 16.93
N ALA A 102 13.41 8.10 16.76
CA ALA A 102 14.75 7.50 16.76
C ALA A 102 15.63 8.07 15.63
N VAL A 103 15.07 8.29 14.44
CA VAL A 103 15.75 8.95 13.31
C VAL A 103 16.10 10.40 13.62
N ARG A 104 15.25 11.12 14.36
CA ARG A 104 15.55 12.49 14.80
C ARG A 104 16.77 12.52 15.72
N LEU A 105 16.92 11.55 16.61
CA LEU A 105 18.02 11.48 17.57
C LEU A 105 19.32 10.95 16.97
N LYS A 106 19.26 9.85 16.20
CA LYS A 106 20.43 9.13 15.69
C LYS A 106 20.82 9.52 14.26
N GLY A 107 20.01 10.34 13.59
CA GLY A 107 20.16 10.70 12.18
C GLY A 107 19.61 9.65 11.21
N PRO A 108 19.51 9.99 9.91
CA PRO A 108 18.95 9.11 8.89
C PRO A 108 19.77 7.83 8.66
N GLY A 109 21.09 7.87 8.84
CA GLY A 109 21.96 6.70 8.67
C GLY A 109 21.69 5.54 9.64
N PHE A 110 20.92 5.77 10.71
CA PHE A 110 20.42 4.69 11.57
C PHE A 110 19.50 3.73 10.81
N ILE A 111 18.60 4.27 9.98
CA ILE A 111 17.66 3.48 9.17
C ILE A 111 18.42 2.67 8.14
N ASP A 112 19.38 3.28 7.45
CA ASP A 112 20.12 2.60 6.39
C ASP A 112 20.96 1.41 6.92
N ARG A 113 21.38 1.47 8.20
CA ARG A 113 22.06 0.34 8.88
C ARG A 113 21.08 -0.76 9.27
N LEU A 114 19.90 -0.39 9.75
CA LEU A 114 18.90 -1.33 10.23
C LEU A 114 18.22 -2.05 9.07
N LEU A 115 17.90 -1.31 8.01
CA LEU A 115 17.06 -1.73 6.90
C LEU A 115 17.78 -1.46 5.56
N PRO A 116 18.93 -2.11 5.28
CA PRO A 116 19.57 -1.99 3.98
C PRO A 116 18.71 -2.64 2.86
N PRO A 117 18.95 -2.33 1.58
CA PRO A 117 18.19 -2.88 0.45
C PRO A 117 18.07 -4.42 0.45
N VAL A 118 19.11 -5.13 0.93
CA VAL A 118 19.11 -6.59 1.07
C VAL A 118 18.08 -7.13 2.09
N VAL A 119 17.64 -6.30 3.03
CA VAL A 119 16.56 -6.62 3.98
C VAL A 119 15.21 -6.17 3.43
N ILE A 120 15.17 -4.94 2.90
CA ILE A 120 13.96 -4.29 2.40
C ILE A 120 13.31 -5.10 1.26
N ALA A 121 14.10 -5.41 0.24
CA ALA A 121 13.59 -5.96 -0.99
C ALA A 121 12.96 -7.36 -0.86
N PRO A 122 13.57 -8.37 -0.21
CA PRO A 122 12.95 -9.68 -0.08
C PRO A 122 11.64 -9.61 0.72
N VAL A 123 11.50 -8.69 1.67
CA VAL A 123 10.24 -8.48 2.39
C VAL A 123 9.15 -7.95 1.44
N ILE A 124 9.48 -6.95 0.60
CA ILE A 124 8.55 -6.43 -0.44
C ILE A 124 8.16 -7.54 -1.43
N ILE A 125 9.11 -8.38 -1.86
CA ILE A 125 8.84 -9.52 -2.75
C ILE A 125 7.88 -10.51 -2.09
N SER A 126 8.14 -10.88 -0.83
CA SER A 126 7.28 -11.78 -0.07
C SER A 126 5.86 -11.23 0.12
N ILE A 127 5.68 -9.91 0.32
CA ILE A 127 4.35 -9.30 0.40
C ILE A 127 3.54 -9.54 -0.89
N GLY A 128 4.13 -9.23 -2.04
CA GLY A 128 3.45 -9.41 -3.33
C GLY A 128 3.15 -10.88 -3.62
N LEU A 129 4.14 -11.76 -3.47
CA LEU A 129 4.00 -13.16 -3.85
C LEU A 129 3.14 -13.98 -2.87
N ALA A 130 3.15 -13.67 -1.56
CA ALA A 130 2.30 -14.35 -0.58
C ALA A 130 0.79 -14.12 -0.83
N LEU A 131 0.41 -13.01 -1.47
CA LEU A 131 -0.98 -12.70 -1.81
C LEU A 131 -1.36 -13.16 -3.23
N SER A 132 -0.41 -13.69 -4.01
CA SER A 132 -0.70 -14.18 -5.36
C SER A 132 -1.76 -15.30 -5.42
N PRO A 133 -1.86 -16.25 -4.46
CA PRO A 133 -2.93 -17.24 -4.47
C PRO A 133 -4.32 -16.61 -4.35
N VAL A 134 -4.44 -15.52 -3.56
CA VAL A 134 -5.70 -14.78 -3.39
C VAL A 134 -6.15 -14.20 -4.72
N ALA A 135 -5.25 -13.54 -5.45
CA ALA A 135 -5.58 -12.98 -6.76
C ALA A 135 -6.02 -14.07 -7.76
N VAL A 136 -5.29 -15.19 -7.81
CA VAL A 136 -5.60 -16.31 -8.71
C VAL A 136 -6.94 -16.96 -8.35
N ASN A 137 -7.20 -17.22 -7.07
CA ASN A 137 -8.47 -17.76 -6.60
C ASN A 137 -9.64 -16.85 -6.98
N MET A 138 -9.51 -15.55 -6.71
CA MET A 138 -10.53 -14.56 -7.06
C MET A 138 -10.76 -14.48 -8.58
N ALA A 139 -9.69 -14.54 -9.38
CA ALA A 139 -9.77 -14.52 -10.85
C ALA A 139 -10.52 -15.73 -11.41
N MET A 140 -10.39 -16.88 -10.74
CA MET A 140 -11.13 -18.12 -11.05
C MET A 140 -12.56 -18.14 -10.47
N GLY A 141 -13.02 -17.05 -9.85
CA GLY A 141 -14.35 -16.92 -9.27
C GLY A 141 -14.52 -17.60 -7.92
N LYS A 142 -13.43 -17.89 -7.21
CA LYS A 142 -13.46 -18.41 -5.84
C LYS A 142 -13.43 -17.30 -4.81
N ALA A 143 -13.78 -17.61 -3.58
CA ALA A 143 -13.40 -16.81 -2.42
C ALA A 143 -11.87 -16.64 -2.37
N GLY A 144 -11.37 -15.56 -1.75
CA GLY A 144 -9.93 -15.26 -1.74
C GLY A 144 -9.07 -16.38 -1.15
N ASP A 145 -9.57 -17.09 -0.15
CA ASP A 145 -8.95 -18.26 0.46
C ASP A 145 -9.12 -19.56 -0.36
N GLY A 146 -9.90 -19.52 -1.45
CA GLY A 146 -10.20 -20.67 -2.29
C GLY A 146 -11.25 -21.62 -1.72
N SER A 147 -11.90 -21.28 -0.59
CA SER A 147 -12.81 -22.17 0.15
C SER A 147 -14.11 -22.49 -0.58
N ALA A 148 -14.61 -21.56 -1.40
CA ALA A 148 -15.88 -21.68 -2.09
C ALA A 148 -15.80 -21.12 -3.52
N GLN A 149 -16.57 -21.72 -4.44
CA GLN A 149 -16.80 -21.17 -5.77
C GLN A 149 -17.96 -20.17 -5.69
N LEU A 150 -17.69 -18.88 -5.90
CA LEU A 150 -18.67 -17.80 -5.85
C LEU A 150 -19.34 -17.57 -7.22
N ILE A 151 -18.55 -17.67 -8.30
CA ILE A 151 -18.98 -17.50 -9.68
C ILE A 151 -18.41 -18.66 -10.48
N THR A 152 -19.18 -19.26 -11.39
CA THR A 152 -18.73 -20.40 -12.20
C THR A 152 -17.41 -20.10 -12.92
N TYR A 153 -16.50 -21.07 -12.95
CA TYR A 153 -15.13 -20.88 -13.47
C TYR A 153 -15.11 -20.25 -14.87
N HIS A 154 -15.94 -20.74 -15.79
CA HIS A 154 -16.01 -20.20 -17.15
C HIS A 154 -16.39 -18.72 -17.17
N THR A 155 -17.49 -18.35 -16.49
CA THR A 155 -17.93 -16.96 -16.39
C THR A 155 -16.88 -16.08 -15.71
N ALA A 156 -16.26 -16.57 -14.64
CA ALA A 156 -15.20 -15.86 -13.95
C ALA A 156 -14.00 -15.57 -14.88
N MET A 157 -13.53 -16.56 -15.65
CA MET A 157 -12.43 -16.37 -16.60
C MET A 157 -12.78 -15.40 -17.74
N PHE A 158 -14.04 -15.42 -18.22
CA PHE A 158 -14.52 -14.45 -19.20
C PHE A 158 -14.67 -13.02 -18.65
N ILE A 159 -14.60 -12.83 -17.34
CA ILE A 159 -14.61 -11.52 -16.70
C ILE A 159 -13.18 -11.10 -16.32
N SER A 160 -12.45 -11.96 -15.63
CA SER A 160 -11.13 -11.66 -15.06
C SER A 160 -10.05 -11.49 -16.11
N MET A 161 -10.02 -12.33 -17.15
CA MET A 161 -9.01 -12.24 -18.20
C MET A 161 -9.16 -10.98 -19.04
N PRO A 162 -10.35 -10.57 -19.52
CA PRO A 162 -10.50 -9.28 -20.20
C PRO A 162 -10.22 -8.08 -19.30
N ALA A 163 -10.57 -8.14 -18.02
CA ALA A 163 -10.21 -7.08 -17.07
C ALA A 163 -8.67 -6.94 -16.97
N LEU A 164 -7.96 -8.05 -16.75
CA LEU A 164 -6.49 -8.08 -16.71
C LEU A 164 -5.88 -7.61 -18.03
N ILE A 165 -6.30 -8.17 -19.17
CA ILE A 165 -5.78 -7.81 -20.50
C ILE A 165 -5.98 -6.32 -20.75
N THR A 166 -7.15 -5.77 -20.42
CA THR A 166 -7.43 -4.33 -20.55
C THR A 166 -6.47 -3.52 -19.68
N THR A 167 -6.28 -3.89 -18.41
CA THR A 167 -5.31 -3.24 -17.53
C THR A 167 -3.90 -3.27 -18.12
N LEU A 168 -3.44 -4.41 -18.62
CA LEU A 168 -2.12 -4.55 -19.23
C LEU A 168 -1.98 -3.69 -20.49
N LEU A 169 -2.95 -3.73 -21.39
CA LEU A 169 -2.94 -2.94 -22.63
C LEU A 169 -2.94 -1.44 -22.32
N VAL A 170 -3.73 -0.98 -21.34
CA VAL A 170 -3.74 0.43 -20.95
C VAL A 170 -2.44 0.84 -20.24
N ALA A 171 -1.84 -0.05 -19.44
CA ALA A 171 -0.57 0.24 -18.77
C ALA A 171 0.60 0.41 -19.76
N VAL A 172 0.60 -0.38 -20.85
CA VAL A 172 1.68 -0.40 -21.85
C VAL A 172 1.43 0.57 -23.00
N LEU A 173 0.22 0.58 -23.55
CA LEU A 173 -0.15 1.33 -24.77
C LEU A 173 -0.85 2.66 -24.45
N GLY A 174 -1.31 2.85 -23.21
CA GLY A 174 -1.96 4.07 -22.77
C GLY A 174 -1.05 5.29 -22.95
N LYS A 175 -1.65 6.42 -23.37
CA LYS A 175 -0.96 7.69 -23.55
C LYS A 175 -1.45 8.72 -22.54
N GLY A 176 -0.56 9.62 -22.12
CA GLY A 176 -0.88 10.69 -21.18
C GLY A 176 -1.46 10.15 -19.87
N LEU A 177 -2.62 10.65 -19.48
CA LEU A 177 -3.29 10.29 -18.23
C LEU A 177 -3.80 8.84 -18.21
N PHE A 178 -4.20 8.27 -19.35
CA PHE A 178 -4.70 6.89 -19.40
C PHE A 178 -3.66 5.86 -18.95
N ARG A 179 -2.37 6.15 -19.15
CA ARG A 179 -1.26 5.31 -18.66
C ARG A 179 -1.19 5.23 -17.13
N LEU A 180 -1.77 6.21 -16.43
CA LEU A 180 -1.78 6.29 -14.97
C LEU A 180 -3.01 5.64 -14.34
N VAL A 181 -4.01 5.24 -15.14
CA VAL A 181 -5.26 4.62 -14.65
C VAL A 181 -5.58 3.26 -15.27
N PRO A 182 -4.60 2.36 -15.48
CA PRO A 182 -4.85 1.06 -16.11
C PRO A 182 -5.77 0.18 -15.26
N ILE A 183 -5.69 0.28 -13.94
CA ILE A 183 -6.54 -0.46 -13.00
C ILE A 183 -8.01 -0.11 -13.25
N LEU A 184 -8.34 1.18 -13.32
CA LEU A 184 -9.71 1.64 -13.53
C LEU A 184 -10.29 1.22 -14.88
N ALA A 185 -9.48 1.20 -15.93
CA ALA A 185 -9.91 0.69 -17.23
C ALA A 185 -10.25 -0.81 -17.16
N GLY A 186 -9.43 -1.60 -16.46
CA GLY A 186 -9.73 -3.01 -16.20
C GLY A 186 -10.99 -3.23 -15.37
N VAL A 187 -11.18 -2.44 -14.31
CA VAL A 187 -12.43 -2.45 -13.52
C VAL A 187 -13.62 -2.17 -14.42
N ALA A 188 -13.55 -1.13 -15.25
CA ALA A 188 -14.66 -0.74 -16.13
C ALA A 188 -15.06 -1.86 -17.10
N VAL A 189 -14.07 -2.47 -17.78
CA VAL A 189 -14.33 -3.59 -18.70
C VAL A 189 -14.84 -4.82 -17.96
N GLY A 190 -14.20 -5.22 -16.86
CA GLY A 190 -14.61 -6.38 -16.07
C GLY A 190 -16.00 -6.21 -15.47
N TYR A 191 -16.32 -5.03 -14.94
CA TYR A 191 -17.64 -4.72 -14.39
C TYR A 191 -18.72 -4.70 -15.47
N GLY A 192 -18.43 -4.12 -16.63
CA GLY A 192 -19.34 -4.14 -17.79
C GLY A 192 -19.65 -5.55 -18.28
N LEU A 193 -18.64 -6.42 -18.37
CA LEU A 193 -18.83 -7.84 -18.70
C LEU A 193 -19.62 -8.56 -17.61
N SER A 194 -19.34 -8.28 -16.34
CA SER A 194 -20.08 -8.86 -15.22
C SER A 194 -21.57 -8.48 -15.27
N PHE A 195 -21.89 -7.26 -15.69
CA PHE A 195 -23.27 -6.82 -15.92
C PHE A 195 -23.91 -7.58 -17.07
N ALA A 196 -23.19 -7.76 -18.19
CA ALA A 196 -23.67 -8.54 -19.34
C ALA A 196 -23.93 -10.02 -19.01
N PHE A 197 -23.12 -10.61 -18.12
CA PHE A 197 -23.31 -11.98 -17.62
C PHE A 197 -24.32 -12.10 -16.46
N GLY A 198 -24.92 -10.98 -16.00
CA GLY A 198 -25.93 -11.00 -14.94
C GLY A 198 -25.38 -11.33 -13.54
N VAL A 199 -24.09 -11.08 -13.30
CA VAL A 199 -23.40 -11.44 -12.04
C VAL A 199 -23.39 -10.28 -11.04
N VAL A 200 -23.74 -9.07 -11.48
CA VAL A 200 -23.77 -7.86 -10.64
C VAL A 200 -25.11 -7.71 -9.95
N ASP A 201 -25.11 -7.66 -8.62
CA ASP A 201 -26.26 -7.23 -7.83
C ASP A 201 -26.21 -5.71 -7.59
N THR A 202 -27.23 -5.01 -8.07
CA THR A 202 -27.35 -3.54 -7.94
C THR A 202 -28.32 -3.10 -6.85
N SER A 203 -28.96 -4.04 -6.15
CA SER A 203 -29.94 -3.76 -5.10
C SER A 203 -29.34 -2.88 -3.98
N GLY A 204 -28.11 -3.19 -3.54
CA GLY A 204 -27.37 -2.41 -2.56
C GLY A 204 -27.08 -0.98 -3.02
N ILE A 205 -26.79 -0.77 -4.31
CA ILE A 205 -26.57 0.57 -4.88
C ILE A 205 -27.88 1.36 -4.89
N ALA A 206 -29.00 0.72 -5.25
CA ALA A 206 -30.31 1.37 -5.26
C ALA A 206 -30.74 1.80 -3.85
N ALA A 207 -30.55 0.92 -2.86
CA ALA A 207 -30.91 1.15 -1.45
C ALA A 207 -30.01 2.17 -0.75
N ALA A 208 -28.75 2.31 -1.16
CA ALA A 208 -27.81 3.22 -0.49
C ALA A 208 -28.22 4.70 -0.62
N PRO A 209 -28.12 5.50 0.46
CA PRO A 209 -28.42 6.93 0.39
C PRO A 209 -27.34 7.69 -0.40
N TRP A 210 -27.71 8.84 -0.95
CA TRP A 210 -26.77 9.71 -1.65
C TRP A 210 -25.73 10.32 -0.71
N LEU A 211 -26.15 10.75 0.48
CA LEU A 211 -25.26 11.22 1.54
C LEU A 211 -25.35 10.24 2.72
N ALA A 212 -24.22 9.68 3.11
CA ALA A 212 -24.09 8.70 4.18
C ALA A 212 -22.86 9.03 5.02
N MET A 213 -22.93 8.84 6.34
CA MET A 213 -21.73 8.82 7.16
C MET A 213 -20.99 7.49 6.90
N PRO A 214 -19.66 7.49 6.67
CA PRO A 214 -18.89 6.24 6.61
C PRO A 214 -19.11 5.40 7.88
N ASN A 215 -19.09 4.07 7.76
CA ASN A 215 -19.29 3.20 8.92
C ASN A 215 -18.01 3.13 9.76
N PHE A 216 -17.73 4.20 10.50
CA PHE A 216 -16.57 4.28 11.38
C PHE A 216 -16.63 3.20 12.46
N ILE A 217 -15.48 2.59 12.74
CA ILE A 217 -15.34 1.55 13.76
C ILE A 217 -14.40 2.08 14.85
N THR A 218 -14.86 2.05 16.09
CA THR A 218 -14.01 2.40 17.23
C THR A 218 -13.02 1.27 17.52
N PRO A 219 -11.72 1.56 17.68
CA PRO A 219 -10.73 0.54 17.96
C PRO A 219 -10.91 -0.06 19.35
N GLU A 220 -10.62 -1.35 19.47
CA GLU A 220 -10.47 -2.06 20.73
C GLU A 220 -8.98 -2.37 20.95
N PHE A 221 -8.43 -2.04 22.12
CA PHE A 221 -7.02 -2.29 22.42
C PHE A 221 -6.82 -3.68 23.01
N ASN A 222 -6.81 -4.68 22.14
CA ASN A 222 -6.48 -6.05 22.50
C ASN A 222 -4.97 -6.29 22.41
N ILE A 223 -4.34 -6.79 23.48
CA ILE A 223 -2.89 -6.99 23.55
C ILE A 223 -2.41 -8.04 22.52
N GLY A 224 -3.16 -9.12 22.31
CA GLY A 224 -2.84 -10.15 21.33
C GLY A 224 -2.81 -9.59 19.90
N ALA A 225 -3.87 -8.88 19.51
CA ALA A 225 -3.95 -8.21 18.21
C ALA A 225 -2.84 -7.15 18.03
N ILE A 226 -2.51 -6.39 19.09
CA ILE A 226 -1.42 -5.41 19.05
C ILE A 226 -0.08 -6.11 18.82
N LEU A 227 0.24 -7.15 19.58
CA LEU A 227 1.49 -7.88 19.45
C LEU A 227 1.61 -8.59 18.09
N PHE A 228 0.49 -9.01 17.50
CA PHE A 228 0.44 -9.56 16.16
C PHE A 228 0.70 -8.50 15.07
N MET A 229 0.09 -7.31 15.21
CA MET A 229 0.13 -6.26 14.19
C MET A 229 1.39 -5.38 14.24
N VAL A 230 1.98 -5.18 15.42
CA VAL A 230 3.15 -4.30 15.61
C VAL A 230 4.36 -4.69 14.75
N PRO A 231 4.76 -5.97 14.65
CA PRO A 231 5.91 -6.34 13.81
C PRO A 231 5.67 -6.13 12.32
N VAL A 232 4.42 -6.22 11.87
CA VAL A 232 4.03 -5.99 10.47
C VAL A 232 4.41 -4.58 10.03
N ALA A 233 4.30 -3.61 10.94
CA ALA A 233 4.58 -2.19 10.73
C ALA A 233 6.01 -1.94 10.16
N LEU A 234 6.97 -2.82 10.44
CA LEU A 234 8.33 -2.67 9.91
C LEU A 234 8.37 -2.67 8.38
N ALA A 235 7.54 -3.48 7.71
CA ALA A 235 7.56 -3.59 6.25
C ALA A 235 6.99 -2.35 5.53
N PRO A 236 5.85 -1.76 5.94
CA PRO A 236 5.40 -0.49 5.39
C PRO A 236 6.27 0.71 5.82
N ALA A 237 6.93 0.68 6.98
CA ALA A 237 7.92 1.71 7.31
C ALA A 237 9.06 1.76 6.28
N ILE A 238 9.50 0.59 5.83
CA ILE A 238 10.45 0.40 4.72
C ILE A 238 9.87 0.92 3.40
N GLU A 239 8.64 0.53 3.07
CA GLU A 239 7.91 0.98 1.88
C GLU A 239 7.84 2.51 1.82
N HIS A 240 7.53 3.14 2.95
CA HIS A 240 7.48 4.60 3.11
C HIS A 240 8.83 5.28 2.85
N ILE A 241 9.93 4.74 3.41
CA ILE A 241 11.29 5.26 3.15
C ILE A 241 11.58 5.23 1.65
N GLY A 242 11.31 4.09 1.00
CA GLY A 242 11.46 3.93 -0.45
C GLY A 242 10.61 4.92 -1.23
N GLY A 243 9.36 5.13 -0.84
CA GLY A 243 8.45 6.12 -1.44
C GLY A 243 8.97 7.55 -1.33
N VAL A 244 9.50 7.94 -0.16
CA VAL A 244 10.09 9.27 0.05
C VAL A 244 11.34 9.49 -0.80
N VAL A 245 12.17 8.46 -0.99
CA VAL A 245 13.34 8.52 -1.87
C VAL A 245 12.92 8.60 -3.35
N ALA A 246 11.90 7.82 -3.75
CA ALA A 246 11.37 7.81 -5.11
C ALA A 246 10.79 9.19 -5.48
N ILE A 247 9.90 9.76 -4.66
CA ILE A 247 9.34 11.10 -4.92
C ILE A 247 10.42 12.19 -4.86
N GLY A 248 11.44 12.03 -4.01
CA GLY A 248 12.59 12.93 -3.99
C GLY A 248 13.37 12.93 -5.30
N SER A 249 13.61 11.74 -5.86
CA SER A 249 14.25 11.56 -7.17
C SER A 249 13.42 12.20 -8.29
N VAL A 250 12.09 12.04 -8.24
CA VAL A 250 11.16 12.60 -9.23
C VAL A 250 11.11 14.13 -9.19
N THR A 251 11.09 14.71 -7.99
CA THR A 251 10.94 16.16 -7.79
C THR A 251 12.27 16.93 -7.76
N GLY A 252 13.41 16.21 -7.76
CA GLY A 252 14.73 16.81 -7.60
C GLY A 252 15.02 17.34 -6.19
N ASN A 253 14.25 16.91 -5.18
CA ASN A 253 14.39 17.38 -3.79
C ASN A 253 14.78 16.24 -2.85
N ASN A 254 15.70 16.50 -1.93
CA ASN A 254 16.07 15.53 -0.90
C ASN A 254 15.14 15.60 0.33
N TYR A 255 14.02 14.89 0.28
CA TYR A 255 13.05 14.84 1.38
C TYR A 255 13.54 14.09 2.63
N VAL A 256 14.52 13.19 2.47
CA VAL A 256 15.22 12.52 3.57
C VAL A 256 15.94 13.54 4.45
N ARG A 257 16.49 14.60 3.84
CA ARG A 257 17.12 15.74 4.54
C ARG A 257 16.12 16.80 4.95
N LYS A 258 15.23 17.24 4.06
CA LYS A 258 14.25 18.31 4.31
C LYS A 258 12.91 18.01 3.62
N PRO A 259 11.80 17.82 4.34
CA PRO A 259 11.57 18.15 5.76
C PRO A 259 12.23 17.19 6.76
N GLY A 260 12.80 16.08 6.27
CA GLY A 260 13.53 15.11 7.07
C GLY A 260 12.75 13.80 7.22
N LEU A 261 13.44 12.67 7.16
CA LEU A 261 12.83 11.34 7.31
C LEU A 261 12.07 11.18 8.63
N HIS A 262 12.55 11.82 9.71
CA HIS A 262 11.86 11.86 10.99
C HIS A 262 10.45 12.47 10.92
N ARG A 263 10.23 13.46 10.05
CA ARG A 263 8.90 14.09 9.86
C ARG A 263 8.01 13.29 8.93
N THR A 264 8.58 12.69 7.88
CA THR A 264 7.77 11.87 6.98
C THR A 264 7.31 10.60 7.68
N LEU A 265 8.17 9.92 8.44
CA LEU A 265 7.78 8.77 9.28
C LEU A 265 6.78 9.14 10.37
N LEU A 266 6.99 10.28 11.05
CA LEU A 266 6.02 10.77 12.03
C LEU A 266 4.66 11.05 11.39
N GLY A 267 4.64 11.70 10.22
CA GLY A 267 3.42 12.01 9.50
C GLY A 267 2.66 10.76 9.05
N ASP A 268 3.39 9.76 8.57
CA ASP A 268 2.83 8.47 8.16
C ASP A 268 2.30 7.66 9.35
N GLY A 269 3.03 7.69 10.48
CA GLY A 269 2.59 7.09 11.74
C GLY A 269 1.33 7.73 12.28
N VAL A 270 1.26 9.06 12.29
CA VAL A 270 0.06 9.81 12.70
C VAL A 270 -1.11 9.51 11.79
N ALA A 271 -0.89 9.44 10.47
CA ALA A 271 -1.93 9.06 9.51
C ALA A 271 -2.44 7.63 9.76
N THR A 272 -1.55 6.67 9.97
CA THR A 272 -1.90 5.28 10.27
C THR A 272 -2.65 5.14 11.58
N SER A 273 -2.20 5.80 12.66
CA SER A 273 -2.93 5.77 13.93
C SER A 273 -4.29 6.46 13.82
N ALA A 274 -4.38 7.57 13.09
CA ALA A 274 -5.67 8.20 12.82
C ALA A 274 -6.61 7.27 12.05
N ALA A 275 -6.10 6.54 11.05
CA ALA A 275 -6.91 5.57 10.31
C ALA A 275 -7.46 4.47 11.22
N GLY A 276 -6.63 3.87 12.07
CA GLY A 276 -7.07 2.89 13.06
C GLY A 276 -8.13 3.44 14.03
N LEU A 277 -8.04 4.72 14.43
CA LEU A 277 -9.05 5.35 15.29
C LEU A 277 -10.43 5.49 14.64
N PHE A 278 -10.49 5.57 13.31
CA PHE A 278 -11.74 5.67 12.55
C PHE A 278 -12.18 4.34 11.92
N GLY A 279 -11.43 3.25 12.12
CA GLY A 279 -11.75 1.95 11.53
C GLY A 279 -11.27 1.79 10.08
N GLY A 280 -10.35 2.65 9.63
CA GLY A 280 -9.77 2.60 8.31
C GLY A 280 -8.48 1.79 8.24
N PRO A 281 -8.07 1.39 7.02
CA PRO A 281 -6.85 0.64 6.81
C PRO A 281 -5.60 1.48 7.11
N PRO A 282 -4.46 0.85 7.48
CA PRO A 282 -3.18 1.54 7.64
C PRO A 282 -2.78 2.32 6.39
N ASN A 283 -2.21 3.50 6.59
CA ASN A 283 -1.80 4.38 5.50
C ASN A 283 -0.30 4.22 5.19
N THR A 284 0.07 4.40 3.93
CA THR A 284 1.47 4.55 3.48
C THR A 284 1.53 5.41 2.22
N THR A 285 2.73 5.84 1.84
CA THR A 285 2.95 6.62 0.60
C THR A 285 2.66 5.82 -0.66
N TYR A 286 1.84 6.37 -1.56
CA TYR A 286 1.47 5.68 -2.80
C TYR A 286 2.44 5.91 -3.97
N ALA A 287 2.93 4.80 -4.53
CA ALA A 287 3.85 4.80 -5.65
C ALA A 287 3.18 5.23 -6.98
N GLU A 288 1.91 4.90 -7.17
CA GLU A 288 1.13 5.27 -8.36
C GLU A 288 1.00 6.78 -8.48
N VAL A 289 0.72 7.46 -7.37
CA VAL A 289 0.66 8.92 -7.31
C VAL A 289 2.04 9.53 -7.56
N THR A 290 3.10 8.92 -7.04
CA THR A 290 4.48 9.34 -7.33
C THR A 290 4.79 9.23 -8.84
N GLY A 291 4.34 8.16 -9.50
CA GLY A 291 4.42 8.00 -10.95
C GLY A 291 3.62 9.05 -11.72
N ALA A 292 2.43 9.42 -11.23
CA ALA A 292 1.64 10.50 -11.81
C ALA A 292 2.30 11.88 -11.64
N VAL A 293 2.90 12.16 -10.49
CA VAL A 293 3.67 13.38 -10.26
C VAL A 293 4.84 13.48 -11.25
N MET A 294 5.53 12.37 -11.52
CA MET A 294 6.59 12.31 -12.52
C MET A 294 6.10 12.63 -13.93
N LEU A 295 4.98 12.03 -14.35
CA LEU A 295 4.45 12.22 -15.71
C LEU A 295 3.80 13.61 -15.91
N THR A 296 3.07 14.10 -14.91
CA THR A 296 2.38 15.40 -14.98
C THR A 296 3.30 16.58 -14.66
N ARG A 297 4.48 16.30 -14.08
CA ARG A 297 5.42 17.29 -13.55
C ARG A 297 4.79 18.24 -12.54
N ASN A 298 3.72 17.81 -11.87
CA ASN A 298 3.04 18.65 -10.92
C ASN A 298 3.53 18.41 -9.49
N TYR A 299 4.55 19.17 -9.10
CA TYR A 299 5.26 19.00 -7.84
C TYR A 299 4.67 19.79 -6.67
N ASN A 300 3.59 20.57 -6.91
CA ASN A 300 2.98 21.40 -5.88
C ASN A 300 2.22 20.54 -4.84
N PRO A 301 2.63 20.51 -3.55
CA PRO A 301 1.96 19.69 -2.55
C PRO A 301 0.51 20.10 -2.28
N LYS A 302 0.09 21.33 -2.62
CA LYS A 302 -1.32 21.78 -2.52
C LYS A 302 -2.28 20.91 -3.33
N ILE A 303 -1.80 20.24 -4.38
CA ILE A 303 -2.63 19.36 -5.21
C ILE A 303 -3.04 18.12 -4.44
N MET A 304 -2.14 17.60 -3.60
CA MET A 304 -2.46 16.48 -2.73
C MET A 304 -3.46 16.90 -1.64
N THR A 305 -3.50 18.19 -1.27
CA THR A 305 -4.55 18.73 -0.39
C THR A 305 -5.92 18.64 -1.08
N TRP A 306 -6.02 19.05 -2.35
CA TRP A 306 -7.26 18.92 -3.12
C TRP A 306 -7.68 17.46 -3.31
N ALA A 307 -6.73 16.59 -3.66
CA ALA A 307 -6.98 15.14 -3.75
C ALA A 307 -7.55 14.58 -2.45
N ALA A 308 -7.00 14.98 -1.30
CA ALA A 308 -7.47 14.57 0.02
C ALA A 308 -8.89 15.09 0.34
N ILE A 309 -9.18 16.35 -0.01
CA ILE A 309 -10.53 16.92 0.15
C ILE A 309 -11.54 16.15 -0.71
N PHE A 310 -11.20 15.82 -1.95
CA PHE A 310 -12.07 15.00 -2.81
C PHE A 310 -12.28 13.60 -2.25
N ALA A 311 -11.23 12.96 -1.71
CA ALA A 311 -11.34 11.63 -1.09
C ALA A 311 -12.31 11.66 0.10
N ILE A 312 -12.17 12.66 0.97
CA ILE A 312 -13.08 12.87 2.10
C ILE A 312 -14.50 13.12 1.60
N ALA A 313 -14.70 13.99 0.61
CA ALA A 313 -16.03 14.27 0.07
C ALA A 313 -16.70 13.01 -0.53
N LEU A 314 -15.96 12.21 -1.30
CA LEU A 314 -16.45 10.96 -1.87
C LEU A 314 -16.80 9.91 -0.80
N ALA A 315 -16.09 9.89 0.33
CA ALA A 315 -16.39 8.99 1.43
C ALA A 315 -17.81 9.16 1.98
N PHE A 316 -18.37 10.36 1.92
CA PHE A 316 -19.74 10.62 2.37
C PHE A 316 -20.80 10.28 1.33
N ILE A 317 -20.42 9.75 0.15
CA ILE A 317 -21.38 9.35 -0.89
C ILE A 317 -21.72 7.86 -0.72
N GLY A 318 -22.86 7.56 -0.10
CA GLY A 318 -23.26 6.18 0.21
C GLY A 318 -23.36 5.29 -1.03
N LYS A 319 -23.98 5.80 -2.10
CA LYS A 319 -24.06 5.09 -3.40
C LYS A 319 -22.70 4.75 -4.00
N PHE A 320 -21.69 5.59 -3.74
CA PHE A 320 -20.34 5.36 -4.24
C PHE A 320 -19.70 4.15 -3.55
N GLY A 321 -19.76 4.08 -2.23
CA GLY A 321 -19.31 2.92 -1.46
C GLY A 321 -20.06 1.64 -1.81
N ALA A 322 -21.38 1.71 -1.98
CA ALA A 322 -22.18 0.57 -2.43
C ALA A 322 -21.78 0.10 -3.85
N GLY A 323 -21.46 1.03 -4.75
CA GLY A 323 -20.93 0.71 -6.07
C GLY A 323 -19.58 -0.01 -6.00
N LEU A 324 -18.68 0.40 -5.11
CA LEU A 324 -17.41 -0.29 -4.89
C LEU A 324 -17.60 -1.72 -4.37
N LEU A 325 -18.53 -1.91 -3.43
CA LEU A 325 -18.84 -3.23 -2.87
C LEU A 325 -19.54 -4.16 -3.89
N SER A 326 -20.19 -3.59 -4.91
CA SER A 326 -20.82 -4.38 -5.97
C SER A 326 -19.85 -4.96 -6.99
N ILE A 327 -18.56 -4.58 -6.95
CA ILE A 327 -17.55 -5.06 -7.89
C ILE A 327 -17.35 -6.57 -7.73
N PRO A 328 -17.60 -7.38 -8.77
CA PRO A 328 -17.51 -8.83 -8.65
C PRO A 328 -16.08 -9.32 -8.43
N VAL A 329 -15.97 -10.43 -7.68
CA VAL A 329 -14.69 -11.03 -7.29
C VAL A 329 -13.75 -11.33 -8.47
N PRO A 330 -14.20 -11.85 -9.63
CA PRO A 330 -13.35 -12.06 -10.80
C PRO A 330 -12.71 -10.80 -11.36
N VAL A 331 -13.41 -9.66 -11.30
CA VAL A 331 -12.86 -8.36 -11.73
C VAL A 331 -11.67 -7.99 -10.85
N MET A 332 -11.86 -8.07 -9.52
CA MET A 332 -10.80 -7.83 -8.55
C MET A 332 -9.64 -8.80 -8.76
N GLY A 333 -9.91 -10.10 -8.90
CA GLY A 333 -8.88 -11.11 -9.10
C GLY A 333 -7.98 -10.84 -10.31
N GLY A 334 -8.60 -10.51 -11.46
CA GLY A 334 -7.84 -10.15 -12.67
C GLY A 334 -6.90 -8.97 -12.45
N ILE A 335 -7.36 -7.90 -11.78
CA ILE A 335 -6.55 -6.72 -11.48
C ILE A 335 -5.44 -7.03 -10.47
N LEU A 336 -5.75 -7.82 -9.44
CA LEU A 336 -4.81 -8.15 -8.38
C LEU A 336 -3.64 -9.01 -8.87
N CYS A 337 -3.83 -9.80 -9.93
CA CYS A 337 -2.74 -10.52 -10.57
C CYS A 337 -1.62 -9.57 -11.02
N LEU A 338 -1.96 -8.43 -11.65
CA LEU A 338 -0.97 -7.42 -12.01
C LEU A 338 -0.42 -6.72 -10.77
N LEU A 339 -1.29 -6.33 -9.85
CA LEU A 339 -0.93 -5.50 -8.70
C LEU A 339 0.07 -6.20 -7.78
N PHE A 340 -0.24 -7.43 -7.34
CA PHE A 340 0.66 -8.20 -6.48
C PHE A 340 1.97 -8.60 -7.19
N GLY A 341 1.91 -8.92 -8.49
CA GLY A 341 3.11 -9.15 -9.30
C GLY A 341 3.99 -7.90 -9.40
N SER A 342 3.39 -6.72 -9.58
CA SER A 342 4.12 -5.45 -9.67
C SER A 342 4.83 -5.09 -8.36
N ILE A 343 4.24 -5.40 -7.21
CA ILE A 343 4.87 -5.21 -5.89
C ILE A 343 6.14 -6.07 -5.78
N ALA A 344 6.05 -7.34 -6.19
CA ALA A 344 7.22 -8.21 -6.21
C ALA A 344 8.34 -7.67 -7.13
N VAL A 345 7.97 -7.14 -8.29
CA VAL A 345 8.91 -6.49 -9.22
C VAL A 345 9.54 -5.22 -8.64
N VAL A 346 8.83 -4.44 -7.82
CA VAL A 346 9.40 -3.28 -7.12
C VAL A 346 10.49 -3.71 -6.13
N GLY A 347 10.26 -4.80 -5.38
CA GLY A 347 11.27 -5.39 -4.51
C GLY A 347 12.51 -5.83 -5.30
N LEU A 348 12.31 -6.56 -6.41
CA LEU A 348 13.42 -6.98 -7.29
C LEU A 348 14.18 -5.78 -7.87
N SER A 349 13.46 -4.75 -8.31
CA SER A 349 14.04 -3.51 -8.82
C SER A 349 14.86 -2.78 -7.76
N THR A 350 14.48 -2.89 -6.48
CA THR A 350 15.24 -2.32 -5.37
C THR A 350 16.59 -3.01 -5.19
N LEU A 351 16.66 -4.35 -5.30
CA LEU A 351 17.94 -5.07 -5.31
C LEU A 351 18.85 -4.63 -6.46
N ILE A 352 18.27 -4.52 -7.66
CA ILE A 352 19.01 -4.16 -8.89
C ILE A 352 19.50 -2.72 -8.82
N ARG A 353 18.63 -1.76 -8.47
CA ARG A 353 18.97 -0.33 -8.44
C ARG A 353 20.04 -0.01 -7.39
N HIS A 354 20.04 -0.73 -6.29
CA HIS A 354 21.04 -0.61 -5.24
C HIS A 354 22.26 -1.55 -5.43
N GLN A 355 22.34 -2.25 -6.56
CA GLN A 355 23.46 -3.12 -6.92
C GLN A 355 23.81 -4.10 -5.79
N VAL A 356 22.79 -4.71 -5.19
CA VAL A 356 22.99 -5.70 -4.12
C VAL A 356 23.61 -6.95 -4.72
N ASP A 357 24.86 -7.25 -4.33
CA ASP A 357 25.54 -8.46 -4.77
C ASP A 357 24.95 -9.68 -4.07
N LEU A 358 24.19 -10.50 -4.80
CA LEU A 358 23.59 -11.75 -4.30
C LEU A 358 24.55 -12.94 -4.39
N SER A 359 25.75 -12.78 -4.95
CA SER A 359 26.79 -13.82 -4.91
C SER A 359 27.49 -13.89 -3.55
N GLU A 360 27.47 -12.78 -2.80
CA GLU A 360 27.91 -12.72 -1.41
C GLU A 360 27.03 -13.63 -0.54
N ALA A 361 27.65 -14.59 0.14
CA ALA A 361 26.95 -15.60 0.95
C ALA A 361 25.99 -14.96 1.97
N ARG A 362 26.40 -13.84 2.59
CA ARG A 362 25.57 -13.07 3.53
C ARG A 362 24.26 -12.63 2.90
N ASN A 363 24.33 -12.00 1.72
CA ASN A 363 23.16 -11.42 1.07
C ASN A 363 22.25 -12.52 0.52
N LEU A 364 22.86 -13.59 -0.04
CA LEU A 364 22.14 -14.78 -0.49
C LEU A 364 21.32 -15.39 0.65
N ILE A 365 21.93 -15.58 1.83
CA ILE A 365 21.25 -16.16 3.00
C ILE A 365 20.09 -15.29 3.45
N ILE A 366 20.29 -13.97 3.60
CA ILE A 366 19.23 -13.05 4.03
C ILE A 366 18.05 -13.11 3.06
N VAL A 367 18.30 -12.99 1.76
CA VAL A 367 17.26 -12.95 0.73
C VAL A 367 16.54 -14.30 0.63
N SER A 368 17.28 -15.40 0.49
CA SER A 368 16.70 -16.74 0.29
C SER A 368 15.83 -17.19 1.46
N VAL A 369 16.31 -17.06 2.70
CA VAL A 369 15.54 -17.46 3.89
C VAL A 369 14.27 -16.61 4.03
N THR A 370 14.37 -15.30 3.81
CA THR A 370 13.23 -14.39 3.89
C THR A 370 12.15 -14.72 2.86
N LEU A 371 12.56 -15.06 1.62
CA LEU A 371 11.64 -15.44 0.56
C LEU A 371 10.95 -16.77 0.86
N VAL A 372 11.70 -17.80 1.27
CA VAL A 372 11.14 -19.12 1.60
C VAL A 372 10.19 -19.01 2.78
N PHE A 373 10.54 -18.27 3.82
CA PHE A 373 9.68 -18.12 5.00
C PHE A 373 8.39 -17.38 4.67
N GLY A 374 8.47 -16.35 3.83
CA GLY A 374 7.30 -15.55 3.46
C GLY A 374 6.36 -16.21 2.51
N ILE A 375 6.89 -16.71 1.40
CA ILE A 375 6.10 -17.31 0.33
C ILE A 375 5.66 -18.72 0.71
N GLY A 376 6.54 -19.47 1.39
CA GLY A 376 6.26 -20.84 1.84
C GLY A 376 5.35 -20.93 3.06
N GLY A 377 5.02 -19.81 3.70
CA GLY A 377 4.11 -19.80 4.85
C GLY A 377 4.72 -20.40 6.13
N MET A 378 6.02 -20.17 6.36
CA MET A 378 6.67 -20.60 7.60
C MET A 378 5.98 -19.95 8.81
N ALA A 379 5.81 -20.74 9.86
CA ALA A 379 5.25 -20.31 11.14
C ALA A 379 6.18 -20.77 12.26
N ILE A 380 6.58 -19.84 13.12
CA ILE A 380 7.45 -20.10 14.28
C ILE A 380 6.74 -19.59 15.52
N GLY A 381 6.54 -20.45 16.50
CA GLY A 381 5.85 -20.09 17.73
C GLY A 381 5.36 -21.30 18.52
N TYR A 382 4.73 -21.02 19.65
CA TYR A 382 4.11 -22.03 20.51
C TYR A 382 2.76 -21.51 21.01
N GLY A 383 1.68 -22.27 20.75
CA GLY A 383 0.33 -21.89 21.13
C GLY A 383 -0.16 -20.62 20.41
N GLU A 384 -0.75 -19.69 21.16
CA GLU A 384 -1.34 -18.44 20.66
C GLU A 384 -0.31 -17.43 20.12
N PHE A 385 0.98 -17.61 20.43
CA PHE A 385 2.06 -16.76 19.91
C PHE A 385 2.73 -17.39 18.70
N THR A 386 1.99 -17.51 17.60
CA THR A 386 2.52 -17.98 16.32
C THR A 386 2.86 -16.80 15.40
N LEU A 387 4.14 -16.68 15.05
CA LEU A 387 4.65 -15.64 14.16
C LEU A 387 4.81 -16.24 12.77
N SER A 388 4.09 -15.73 11.78
CA SER A 388 4.03 -16.31 10.43
C SER A 388 3.91 -15.24 9.35
N GLY A 389 4.13 -15.64 8.10
CA GLY A 389 3.94 -14.77 6.94
C GLY A 389 4.88 -13.56 6.92
N ILE A 390 4.33 -12.39 6.55
CA ILE A 390 5.11 -11.17 6.27
C ILE A 390 5.80 -10.63 7.54
N SER A 391 5.17 -10.73 8.71
CA SER A 391 5.77 -10.29 9.97
C SER A 391 7.01 -11.12 10.31
N LEU A 392 6.94 -12.44 10.14
CA LEU A 392 8.09 -13.33 10.33
C LEU A 392 9.22 -12.99 9.35
N CYS A 393 8.89 -12.66 8.10
CA CYS A 393 9.88 -12.24 7.10
C CYS A 393 10.65 -11.02 7.53
N ALA A 394 9.94 -9.96 7.95
CA ALA A 394 10.57 -8.70 8.34
C ALA A 394 11.50 -8.90 9.54
N ILE A 395 11.07 -9.68 10.55
CA ILE A 395 11.88 -10.00 11.72
C ILE A 395 13.10 -10.83 11.34
N ILE A 396 12.94 -11.91 10.57
CA ILE A 396 14.05 -12.79 10.19
C ILE A 396 15.06 -12.06 9.31
N ALA A 397 14.60 -11.28 8.32
CA ALA A 397 15.47 -10.49 7.47
C ALA A 397 16.32 -9.49 8.30
N LEU A 398 15.67 -8.83 9.28
CA LEU A 398 16.34 -7.92 10.20
C LEU A 398 17.35 -8.65 11.10
N LEU A 399 16.94 -9.75 11.73
CA LEU A 399 17.80 -10.54 12.61
C LEU A 399 19.02 -11.08 11.87
N LEU A 400 18.84 -11.67 10.70
CA LEU A 400 19.94 -12.17 9.86
C LEU A 400 20.89 -11.03 9.47
N ASN A 401 20.36 -9.85 9.13
CA ASN A 401 21.19 -8.69 8.82
C ASN A 401 22.03 -8.20 10.01
N LEU A 402 21.49 -8.30 11.24
CA LEU A 402 22.18 -7.88 12.46
C LEU A 402 23.19 -8.92 12.98
N VAL A 403 22.92 -10.21 12.79
CA VAL A 403 23.74 -11.31 13.32
C VAL A 403 24.85 -11.71 12.35
N LEU A 404 24.59 -11.73 11.04
CA LEU A 404 25.57 -12.21 10.07
C LEU A 404 26.72 -11.22 9.89
N PRO A 405 27.99 -11.68 9.94
CA PRO A 405 29.15 -10.82 9.75
C PRO A 405 29.20 -10.26 8.32
N GLY A 406 29.76 -9.06 8.18
CA GLY A 406 29.77 -8.29 6.93
C GLY A 406 28.63 -7.27 6.83
N GLY A 407 28.46 -6.64 5.67
CA GLY A 407 27.38 -5.65 5.45
C GLY A 407 27.82 -4.19 5.30
N GLU A 408 29.12 -3.90 5.36
CA GLU A 408 29.64 -2.57 4.96
C GLU A 408 29.52 -2.32 3.44
N GLY A 409 29.26 -3.38 2.67
CA GLY A 409 29.35 -3.41 1.20
C GLY A 409 28.30 -2.65 0.41
N TRP A 410 27.15 -2.24 0.97
CA TRP A 410 26.23 -1.36 0.23
C TRP A 410 26.72 0.10 0.23
N ARG A 411 27.57 0.48 1.20
CA ARG A 411 27.99 1.87 1.41
C ARG A 411 29.15 2.32 0.51
N ASN A 412 29.78 1.42 -0.22
CA ASN A 412 30.96 1.72 -1.04
C ASN A 412 30.82 1.12 -2.43
N LYS A 413 30.32 1.91 -3.39
CA LYS A 413 30.84 1.84 -4.76
C LYS A 413 30.69 3.08 -5.64
N GLN A 414 29.93 4.13 -5.29
CA GLN A 414 29.88 5.36 -6.13
C GLN A 414 29.18 6.55 -5.45
N LEU A 415 29.86 7.24 -4.52
CA LEU A 415 29.57 8.65 -4.18
C LEU A 415 30.85 9.47 -3.94
N ASN A 416 32.03 8.90 -4.19
CA ASN A 416 33.34 9.55 -4.02
C ASN A 416 34.21 9.53 -5.29
N GLU A 417 33.67 9.16 -6.44
CA GLU A 417 34.37 9.30 -7.72
C GLU A 417 33.39 9.84 -8.75
N GLU A 418 33.18 11.16 -8.70
CA GLU A 418 33.39 12.05 -9.84
C GLU A 418 33.29 13.51 -9.35
N VAL A 419 34.27 14.27 -9.84
CA VAL A 419 34.66 15.66 -9.49
C VAL A 419 33.59 16.68 -9.84
#